data_AF-W5SAW8-F1
#
_entry.id   AF-W5SAW8-F1
#
_cell.length_a   1.000
_cell.length_b   1.000
_cell.length_c   1.000
_cell.angle_alpha   90.00
_cell.angle_beta   90.00
_cell.angle_gamma   90.00
#
_symmetry.space_group_name_H-M   'P 1'
#
loop_
_entity.id
_entity.type
_entity.pdbx_description
1 polymer ?
#
loop_
_entity_poly.entity_id
_entity_poly.type
_entity_poly.pdbx_seq_one_letter_code
_entity_poly.pdbx_strand_id
1 'polypeptide(L)'
;MQIKYYNSLMVLMFLLLLVISCKSDAQDGIASGGNPIRVKTAVEGIKAKINNLLDTFRLQSEERKAFRYIQGVVTDSNAGLSGDRTYSDSEFYDLLVGLGDVRLREIIKVYLDIYKAKKTVETDIEGVKEDALKQQLKYGLEAEESFYLRELKQVFNESTPGEVYNKAIDMRNLNKFATVKASIRQISELEELCASLSDDESRVVWYMRSALTNSNIARGYGYSTYSNDSFYSLFKNNLNDARLKEIIGFHIVHVKALYEAEAVIKDIKKEGLRLALKGRLGVQKYGYSSELKRIFSPFSFDQIYNKAIDSNANSNTNSAAEFTKIKNDALDIIAAEQGNP
;
A
#
# COMPACT_ATOMS: atom_id res chain seq x y z
N MET A 1 -1.01 -29.74 1.21
CA MET A 1 -1.06 -29.98 -0.25
C MET A 1 -1.50 -28.72 -1.01
N GLN A 2 -0.83 -27.56 -0.81
CA GLN A 2 -1.23 -26.29 -1.48
C GLN A 2 -0.09 -25.58 -2.23
N ILE A 3 1.17 -25.92 -1.93
CA ILE A 3 2.35 -25.24 -2.50
C ILE A 3 2.54 -25.52 -4.01
N LYS A 4 2.08 -26.67 -4.52
CA LYS A 4 2.22 -27.02 -5.94
C LYS A 4 1.34 -26.21 -6.90
N TYR A 5 0.26 -25.57 -6.42
CA TYR A 5 -0.66 -24.83 -7.30
C TYR A 5 -0.14 -23.44 -7.68
N TYR A 6 0.56 -22.73 -6.77
CA TYR A 6 1.08 -21.39 -7.03
C TYR A 6 2.14 -21.36 -8.14
N ASN A 7 3.06 -22.34 -8.17
CA ASN A 7 4.07 -22.41 -9.24
C ASN A 7 3.46 -22.76 -10.61
N SER A 8 2.40 -23.58 -10.66
CA SER A 8 1.71 -23.90 -11.91
C SER A 8 0.95 -22.68 -12.46
N LEU A 9 0.29 -21.92 -11.58
CA LEU A 9 -0.46 -20.72 -11.95
C LEU A 9 0.46 -19.60 -12.49
N MET A 10 1.63 -19.41 -11.87
CA MET A 10 2.65 -18.45 -12.34
C MET A 10 3.15 -18.78 -13.76
N VAL A 11 3.47 -20.04 -14.04
CA VAL A 11 3.94 -20.47 -15.38
C VAL A 11 2.86 -20.28 -16.45
N LEU A 12 1.60 -20.55 -16.11
CA LEU A 12 0.47 -20.32 -17.02
C LEU A 12 0.29 -18.83 -17.36
N MET A 13 0.50 -17.94 -16.39
CA MET A 13 0.38 -16.49 -16.58
C MET A 13 1.51 -15.92 -17.46
N PHE A 14 2.73 -16.43 -17.33
CA PHE A 14 3.85 -16.04 -18.21
C PHE A 14 3.67 -16.51 -19.66
N LEU A 15 3.04 -17.67 -19.89
CA LEU A 15 2.74 -18.16 -21.24
C LEU A 15 1.69 -17.29 -21.96
N LEU A 16 0.68 -16.79 -21.24
CA LEU A 16 -0.33 -15.90 -21.82
C LEU A 16 0.22 -14.53 -22.24
N LEU A 17 1.24 -14.02 -21.53
CA LEU A 17 1.90 -12.75 -21.84
C LEU A 17 2.78 -12.81 -23.10
N LEU A 18 3.25 -14.00 -23.50
CA LEU A 18 4.08 -14.18 -24.70
C LEU A 18 3.26 -14.18 -26.01
N VAL A 19 1.97 -14.54 -25.97
CA VAL A 19 1.13 -14.67 -27.18
C VAL A 19 0.70 -13.30 -27.75
N ILE A 20 0.75 -12.23 -26.96
CA ILE A 20 0.28 -10.89 -27.35
C ILE A 20 1.37 -10.09 -28.09
N SER A 21 2.62 -10.57 -28.13
CA SER A 21 3.77 -9.87 -28.73
C SER A 21 4.11 -10.34 -30.15
N CYS A 22 3.11 -10.39 -31.03
CA CYS A 22 3.30 -10.50 -32.49
C CYS A 22 2.37 -9.52 -33.21
N LYS A 23 2.92 -8.67 -34.08
CA LYS A 23 2.19 -7.61 -34.79
C LYS A 23 2.53 -7.62 -36.29
N SER A 24 1.46 -7.66 -37.12
CA SER A 24 1.38 -7.31 -38.55
C SER A 24 2.29 -8.13 -39.51
N ASP A 25 2.06 -8.25 -40.83
CA ASP A 25 1.51 -7.31 -41.82
C ASP A 25 0.42 -7.91 -42.76
N ALA A 26 -0.04 -7.09 -43.72
CA ALA A 26 -1.24 -7.28 -44.56
C ALA A 26 -0.93 -7.70 -46.02
N GLN A 27 -1.94 -8.14 -46.79
CA GLN A 27 -2.26 -7.53 -48.10
C GLN A 27 -3.61 -7.92 -48.75
N ASP A 28 -3.95 -7.18 -49.82
CA ASP A 28 -5.23 -6.99 -50.54
C ASP A 28 -5.92 -8.19 -51.23
N GLY A 29 -7.20 -7.99 -51.59
CA GLY A 29 -7.97 -8.82 -52.52
C GLY A 29 -9.20 -8.11 -53.14
N ILE A 30 -9.35 -8.19 -54.47
CA ILE A 30 -10.17 -7.30 -55.33
C ILE A 30 -11.14 -8.13 -56.20
N ALA A 31 -12.38 -7.74 -56.56
CA ALA A 31 -13.37 -6.77 -56.05
C ALA A 31 -14.67 -6.86 -56.91
N SER A 32 -15.87 -6.54 -56.38
CA SER A 32 -17.11 -6.17 -57.13
C SER A 32 -18.27 -5.97 -56.12
N GLY A 33 -19.28 -5.11 -56.25
CA GLY A 33 -19.79 -4.24 -57.32
C GLY A 33 -21.26 -3.91 -56.98
N GLY A 34 -21.84 -2.86 -57.57
CA GLY A 34 -23.25 -2.50 -57.37
C GLY A 34 -23.48 -1.30 -56.43
N ASN A 35 -23.80 -0.16 -57.03
CA ASN A 35 -24.16 1.06 -56.33
C ASN A 35 -25.71 1.17 -56.27
N PRO A 36 -26.32 1.33 -55.10
CA PRO A 36 -27.57 2.08 -54.99
C PRO A 36 -27.30 3.39 -54.26
N ILE A 37 -27.84 4.49 -54.79
CA ILE A 37 -27.79 5.81 -54.18
C ILE A 37 -28.49 5.75 -52.82
N ARG A 38 -27.70 5.63 -51.75
CA ARG A 38 -28.17 5.66 -50.37
C ARG A 38 -27.75 6.99 -49.78
N VAL A 39 -28.73 7.85 -49.48
CA VAL A 39 -28.52 9.07 -48.70
C VAL A 39 -27.85 8.66 -47.39
N LYS A 40 -26.55 8.94 -47.26
CA LYS A 40 -25.80 8.76 -46.02
C LYS A 40 -26.13 9.91 -45.08
N THR A 41 -27.31 9.87 -44.46
CA THR A 41 -27.37 10.21 -43.04
C THR A 41 -26.45 9.20 -42.35
N ALA A 42 -25.19 9.62 -42.14
CA ALA A 42 -24.27 8.84 -41.32
C ALA A 42 -24.91 8.73 -39.94
N VAL A 43 -25.33 7.51 -39.56
CA VAL A 43 -25.85 7.25 -38.22
C VAL A 43 -24.69 7.55 -37.28
N GLU A 44 -24.79 8.69 -36.60
CA GLU A 44 -23.71 9.16 -35.75
C GLU A 44 -23.47 8.14 -34.63
N GLY A 45 -22.27 7.55 -34.64
CA GLY A 45 -21.89 6.51 -33.69
C GLY A 45 -21.99 7.05 -32.26
N ILE A 46 -22.36 6.18 -31.32
CA ILE A 46 -22.65 6.58 -29.93
C ILE A 46 -21.51 7.38 -29.27
N LYS A 47 -20.26 7.07 -29.61
CA LYS A 47 -19.05 7.80 -29.15
C LYS A 47 -19.01 9.25 -29.65
N ALA A 48 -19.45 9.51 -30.88
CA ALA A 48 -19.57 10.88 -31.41
C ALA A 48 -20.74 11.63 -30.77
N LYS A 49 -21.89 10.99 -30.54
CA LYS A 49 -22.99 11.58 -29.76
C LYS A 49 -22.57 11.98 -28.35
N ILE A 50 -21.84 11.12 -27.65
CA ILE A 50 -21.25 11.43 -26.34
C ILE A 50 -20.33 12.64 -26.46
N ASN A 51 -19.41 12.69 -27.43
CA ASN A 51 -18.52 13.83 -27.63
C ASN A 51 -19.28 15.15 -27.85
N ASN A 52 -20.26 15.16 -28.75
CA ASN A 52 -21.10 16.32 -29.03
C ASN A 52 -21.84 16.80 -27.76
N LEU A 53 -22.25 15.88 -26.88
CA LEU A 53 -22.86 16.20 -25.59
C LEU A 53 -21.85 16.88 -24.64
N LEU A 54 -20.61 16.37 -24.54
CA LEU A 54 -19.55 17.01 -23.73
C LEU A 54 -19.12 18.38 -24.29
N ASP A 55 -19.19 18.56 -25.62
CA ASP A 55 -18.94 19.83 -26.31
C ASP A 55 -20.06 20.84 -26.07
N THR A 56 -21.32 20.39 -26.15
CA THR A 56 -22.52 21.17 -25.80
C THR A 56 -22.48 21.61 -24.35
N PHE A 57 -22.08 20.69 -23.46
CA PHE A 57 -21.81 20.96 -22.05
C PHE A 57 -20.45 21.63 -21.80
N ARG A 58 -19.70 22.05 -22.83
CA ARG A 58 -18.48 22.88 -22.72
C ARG A 58 -17.49 22.38 -21.65
N LEU A 59 -17.36 21.06 -21.48
CA LEU A 59 -16.50 20.48 -20.45
C LEU A 59 -15.03 20.74 -20.77
N GLN A 60 -14.28 21.17 -19.76
CA GLN A 60 -12.85 21.45 -19.84
C GLN A 60 -12.00 20.16 -19.90
N SER A 61 -10.70 20.28 -20.16
CA SER A 61 -9.79 19.12 -20.30
C SER A 61 -9.82 18.17 -19.10
N GLU A 62 -9.74 18.69 -17.88
CA GLU A 62 -9.77 17.88 -16.66
C GLU A 62 -11.16 17.29 -16.38
N GLU A 63 -12.23 18.05 -16.64
CA GLU A 63 -13.61 17.56 -16.55
C GLU A 63 -13.85 16.39 -17.52
N ARG A 64 -13.27 16.45 -18.73
CA ARG A 64 -13.31 15.34 -19.70
C ARG A 64 -12.50 14.12 -19.24
N LYS A 65 -11.33 14.30 -18.61
CA LYS A 65 -10.57 13.17 -18.04
C LYS A 65 -11.36 12.47 -16.93
N ALA A 66 -11.92 13.25 -16.00
CA ALA A 66 -12.81 12.76 -14.95
C ALA A 66 -14.03 12.01 -15.52
N PHE A 67 -14.69 12.60 -16.52
CA PHE A 67 -15.79 11.96 -17.24
C PHE A 67 -15.38 10.61 -17.86
N ARG A 68 -14.21 10.53 -18.52
CA ARG A 68 -13.73 9.28 -19.13
C ARG A 68 -13.40 8.21 -18.10
N TYR A 69 -12.88 8.60 -16.94
CA TYR A 69 -12.68 7.66 -15.84
C TYR A 69 -14.02 7.10 -15.35
N ILE A 70 -15.01 7.97 -15.07
CA ILE A 70 -16.36 7.56 -14.66
C ILE A 70 -16.97 6.63 -15.71
N GLN A 71 -16.93 6.99 -17.00
CA GLN A 71 -17.38 6.14 -18.10
C GLN A 71 -16.70 4.76 -18.07
N GLY A 72 -15.37 4.72 -17.95
CA GLY A 72 -14.62 3.47 -17.87
C GLY A 72 -15.10 2.55 -16.74
N VAL A 73 -15.27 3.10 -15.52
CA VAL A 73 -15.74 2.33 -14.36
C VAL A 73 -17.17 1.81 -14.55
N VAL A 74 -18.10 2.63 -15.05
CA VAL A 74 -19.51 2.21 -15.15
C VAL A 74 -19.78 1.26 -16.33
N THR A 75 -18.95 1.32 -17.38
CA THR A 75 -19.03 0.43 -18.56
C THR A 75 -18.17 -0.84 -18.47
N ASP A 76 -17.20 -0.94 -17.54
CA ASP A 76 -16.43 -2.16 -17.30
C ASP A 76 -17.23 -3.17 -16.46
N SER A 77 -17.39 -4.40 -16.96
CA SER A 77 -18.07 -5.49 -16.26
C SER A 77 -17.25 -6.10 -15.11
N ASN A 78 -15.95 -5.80 -15.04
CA ASN A 78 -15.05 -6.28 -13.98
C ASN A 78 -14.92 -5.28 -12.81
N ALA A 79 -15.50 -4.07 -12.95
CA ALA A 79 -15.50 -3.06 -11.90
C ALA A 79 -16.70 -3.23 -10.96
N GLY A 80 -16.46 -3.18 -9.65
CA GLY A 80 -17.49 -3.28 -8.61
C GLY A 80 -17.69 -4.70 -8.06
N LEU A 81 -18.91 -4.99 -7.61
CA LEU A 81 -19.33 -6.30 -7.11
C LEU A 81 -20.16 -7.08 -8.15
N SER A 82 -20.23 -8.39 -7.95
CA SER A 82 -21.18 -9.24 -8.70
C SER A 82 -22.61 -8.76 -8.46
N GLY A 83 -23.31 -8.40 -9.55
CA GLY A 83 -24.67 -7.85 -9.52
C GLY A 83 -24.74 -6.33 -9.69
N ASP A 84 -23.62 -5.60 -9.66
CA ASP A 84 -23.60 -4.16 -9.99
C ASP A 84 -23.88 -3.95 -11.50
N ARG A 85 -24.70 -2.95 -11.83
CA ARG A 85 -25.06 -2.61 -13.21
C ARG A 85 -23.83 -2.23 -14.03
N THR A 86 -23.71 -2.85 -15.20
CA THR A 86 -22.75 -2.45 -16.23
C THR A 86 -23.51 -1.81 -17.38
N TYR A 87 -23.17 -0.56 -17.69
CA TYR A 87 -23.82 0.18 -18.78
C TYR A 87 -23.20 -0.17 -20.13
N SER A 88 -24.04 -0.35 -21.14
CA SER A 88 -23.61 -0.15 -22.53
C SER A 88 -23.37 1.34 -22.81
N ASP A 89 -22.56 1.65 -23.84
CA ASP A 89 -22.34 3.04 -24.30
C ASP A 89 -23.67 3.78 -24.59
N SER A 90 -24.70 3.06 -25.05
CA SER A 90 -26.03 3.61 -25.33
C SER A 90 -26.81 3.96 -24.06
N GLU A 91 -26.93 3.03 -23.11
CA GLU A 91 -27.61 3.30 -21.84
C GLU A 91 -26.88 4.41 -21.05
N PHE A 92 -25.55 4.45 -21.13
CA PHE A 92 -24.78 5.50 -20.49
C PHE A 92 -25.09 6.86 -21.14
N TYR A 93 -25.15 6.95 -22.47
CA TYR A 93 -25.58 8.17 -23.16
C TYR A 93 -26.98 8.63 -22.72
N ASP A 94 -27.95 7.72 -22.64
CA ASP A 94 -29.31 8.05 -22.22
C ASP A 94 -29.37 8.55 -20.75
N LEU A 95 -28.55 7.97 -19.86
CA LEU A 95 -28.34 8.49 -18.50
C LEU A 95 -27.78 9.91 -18.50
N LEU A 96 -26.78 10.22 -19.34
CA LEU A 96 -26.20 11.57 -19.43
C LEU A 96 -27.22 12.60 -19.93
N VAL A 97 -28.07 12.23 -20.89
CA VAL A 97 -29.19 13.06 -21.35
C VAL A 97 -30.19 13.31 -20.21
N GLY A 98 -30.54 12.27 -19.44
CA GLY A 98 -31.45 12.37 -18.30
C GLY A 98 -30.88 13.12 -17.09
N LEU A 99 -29.55 13.19 -16.93
CA LEU A 99 -28.87 14.04 -15.95
C LEU A 99 -28.90 15.51 -16.37
N GLY A 100 -28.60 15.79 -17.64
CA GLY A 100 -28.40 17.14 -18.16
C GLY A 100 -27.10 17.81 -17.66
N ASP A 101 -26.80 18.99 -18.22
CA ASP A 101 -25.52 19.70 -18.00
C ASP A 101 -25.20 19.92 -16.51
N VAL A 102 -26.14 20.52 -15.78
CA VAL A 102 -25.94 20.95 -14.38
C VAL A 102 -25.55 19.78 -13.49
N ARG A 103 -26.38 18.73 -13.46
CA ARG A 103 -26.14 17.55 -12.61
C ARG A 103 -24.87 16.81 -13.02
N LEU A 104 -24.62 16.63 -14.32
CA LEU A 104 -23.41 15.95 -14.79
C LEU A 104 -22.13 16.69 -14.37
N ARG A 105 -22.09 18.03 -14.48
CA ARG A 105 -20.96 18.82 -13.98
C ARG A 105 -20.75 18.66 -12.47
N GLU A 106 -21.82 18.60 -11.68
CA GLU A 106 -21.71 18.44 -10.24
C GLU A 106 -21.17 17.07 -9.85
N ILE A 107 -21.59 16.00 -10.53
CA ILE A 107 -21.02 14.65 -10.41
C ILE A 107 -19.52 14.67 -10.77
N ILE A 108 -19.16 15.28 -11.90
CA ILE A 108 -17.76 15.41 -12.34
C ILE A 108 -16.92 16.18 -11.31
N LYS A 109 -17.45 17.25 -10.71
CA LYS A 109 -16.77 18.01 -9.65
C LYS A 109 -16.49 17.15 -8.41
N VAL A 110 -17.47 16.36 -7.94
CA VAL A 110 -17.28 15.45 -6.79
C VAL A 110 -16.13 14.47 -7.07
N TYR A 111 -16.11 13.86 -8.25
CA TYR A 111 -15.05 12.94 -8.65
C TYR A 111 -13.69 13.67 -8.77
N LEU A 112 -13.63 14.85 -9.39
CA LEU A 112 -12.40 15.65 -9.49
C LEU A 112 -11.81 15.96 -8.11
N ASP A 113 -12.65 16.23 -7.10
CA ASP A 113 -12.18 16.48 -5.74
C ASP A 113 -11.72 15.19 -5.02
N ILE A 114 -12.24 14.02 -5.38
CA ILE A 114 -11.67 12.72 -4.96
C ILE A 114 -10.30 12.53 -5.60
N TYR A 115 -10.18 12.75 -6.92
CA TYR A 115 -8.92 12.62 -7.65
C TYR A 115 -7.82 13.55 -7.13
N LYS A 116 -8.15 14.83 -6.88
CA LYS A 116 -7.21 15.80 -6.26
C LYS A 116 -6.77 15.32 -4.87
N ALA A 117 -7.71 14.87 -4.03
CA ALA A 117 -7.39 14.35 -2.70
C ALA A 117 -6.46 13.13 -2.78
N LYS A 118 -6.64 12.26 -3.80
CA LYS A 118 -5.71 11.15 -4.08
C LYS A 118 -4.32 11.68 -4.43
N LYS A 119 -4.21 12.66 -5.33
CA LYS A 119 -2.92 13.24 -5.74
C LYS A 119 -2.17 13.92 -4.61
N THR A 120 -2.86 14.59 -3.68
CA THR A 120 -2.24 15.07 -2.44
C THR A 120 -1.66 13.91 -1.64
N VAL A 121 -2.45 12.86 -1.38
CA VAL A 121 -1.98 11.69 -0.62
C VAL A 121 -0.82 10.95 -1.31
N GLU A 122 -0.85 10.77 -2.64
CA GLU A 122 0.30 10.23 -3.39
C GLU A 122 1.58 11.05 -3.18
N THR A 123 1.46 12.38 -3.16
CA THR A 123 2.60 13.30 -2.92
C THR A 123 3.11 13.18 -1.48
N ASP A 124 2.19 13.17 -0.52
CA ASP A 124 2.52 13.06 0.91
C ASP A 124 3.20 11.71 1.23
N ILE A 125 2.78 10.61 0.58
CA ILE A 125 3.41 9.29 0.68
C ILE A 125 4.85 9.32 0.17
N GLU A 126 5.15 10.04 -0.91
CA GLU A 126 6.52 10.14 -1.41
C GLU A 126 7.46 10.93 -0.48
N GLY A 127 6.90 11.80 0.37
CA GLY A 127 7.64 12.51 1.41
C GLY A 127 8.10 11.63 2.58
N VAL A 128 7.55 10.43 2.76
CA VAL A 128 7.96 9.48 3.82
C VAL A 128 9.36 8.93 3.52
N LYS A 129 10.23 8.93 4.53
CA LYS A 129 11.65 8.52 4.40
C LYS A 129 11.83 7.00 4.42
N GLU A 130 11.05 6.30 5.24
CA GLU A 130 11.17 4.85 5.42
C GLU A 130 10.43 4.09 4.31
N ASP A 131 11.19 3.48 3.38
CA ASP A 131 10.66 2.75 2.22
C ASP A 131 9.62 1.68 2.58
N ALA A 132 9.82 0.96 3.69
CA ALA A 132 8.87 -0.06 4.15
C ALA A 132 7.50 0.54 4.54
N LEU A 133 7.50 1.76 5.12
CA LEU A 133 6.28 2.48 5.47
C LEU A 133 5.65 3.12 4.25
N LYS A 134 6.46 3.71 3.36
CA LYS A 134 6.03 4.21 2.06
C LYS A 134 5.28 3.12 1.27
N GLN A 135 5.83 1.90 1.23
CA GLN A 135 5.17 0.77 0.57
C GLN A 135 3.89 0.32 1.30
N GLN A 136 3.88 0.32 2.65
CA GLN A 136 2.68 0.04 3.44
C GLN A 136 1.56 1.06 3.15
N LEU A 137 1.90 2.35 3.02
CA LEU A 137 0.97 3.42 2.71
C LEU A 137 0.45 3.34 1.26
N LYS A 138 1.30 2.98 0.28
CA LYS A 138 0.88 2.71 -1.11
C LYS A 138 -0.17 1.61 -1.17
N TYR A 139 0.08 0.49 -0.49
CA TYR A 139 -0.91 -0.60 -0.38
C TYR A 139 -2.21 -0.16 0.31
N GLY A 140 -2.12 0.67 1.36
CA GLY A 140 -3.30 1.27 1.99
C GLY A 140 -4.09 2.19 1.06
N LEU A 141 -3.41 2.98 0.23
CA LEU A 141 -4.02 3.84 -0.78
C LEU A 141 -4.68 3.03 -1.90
N GLU A 142 -4.07 1.94 -2.37
CA GLU A 142 -4.63 1.02 -3.37
C GLU A 142 -5.92 0.35 -2.85
N ALA A 143 -5.96 -0.02 -1.57
CA ALA A 143 -7.16 -0.58 -0.93
C ALA A 143 -8.29 0.46 -0.81
N GLU A 144 -7.98 1.70 -0.43
CA GLU A 144 -8.95 2.81 -0.39
C GLU A 144 -9.42 3.19 -1.81
N GLU A 145 -8.54 3.23 -2.81
CA GLU A 145 -8.92 3.46 -4.22
C GLU A 145 -9.87 2.36 -4.73
N SER A 146 -9.59 1.10 -4.41
CA SER A 146 -10.47 -0.03 -4.74
C SER A 146 -11.85 0.11 -4.09
N PHE A 147 -11.91 0.63 -2.86
CA PHE A 147 -13.17 0.99 -2.20
C PHE A 147 -13.89 2.14 -2.94
N TYR A 148 -13.23 3.26 -3.23
CA TYR A 148 -13.83 4.38 -3.98
C TYR A 148 -14.32 3.99 -5.39
N LEU A 149 -13.62 3.09 -6.07
CA LEU A 149 -14.04 2.52 -7.36
C LEU A 149 -15.34 1.73 -7.24
N ARG A 150 -15.47 0.91 -6.20
CA ARG A 150 -16.70 0.17 -5.91
C ARG A 150 -17.84 1.11 -5.54
N GLU A 151 -17.62 2.08 -4.65
CA GLU A 151 -18.65 3.06 -4.30
C GLU A 151 -19.13 3.84 -5.52
N LEU A 152 -18.21 4.26 -6.41
CA LEU A 152 -18.56 4.89 -7.68
C LEU A 152 -19.41 3.98 -8.58
N LYS A 153 -19.12 2.68 -8.66
CA LYS A 153 -19.96 1.72 -9.39
C LYS A 153 -21.36 1.63 -8.77
N GLN A 154 -21.46 1.57 -7.44
CA GLN A 154 -22.73 1.47 -6.72
C GLN A 154 -23.60 2.73 -6.83
N VAL A 155 -23.01 3.93 -6.93
CA VAL A 155 -23.73 5.17 -7.24
C VAL A 155 -24.47 5.10 -8.58
N PHE A 156 -23.88 4.42 -9.57
CA PHE A 156 -24.47 4.22 -10.89
C PHE A 156 -25.34 2.95 -10.98
N ASN A 157 -25.51 2.19 -9.89
CA ASN A 157 -26.41 1.03 -9.89
C ASN A 157 -27.90 1.42 -9.80
N GLU A 158 -28.20 2.70 -9.60
CA GLU A 158 -29.56 3.20 -9.43
C GLU A 158 -30.41 3.19 -10.71
N SER A 159 -31.73 3.22 -10.54
CA SER A 159 -32.67 3.07 -11.65
C SER A 159 -32.92 4.37 -12.42
N THR A 160 -32.76 5.54 -11.78
CA THR A 160 -33.05 6.84 -12.39
C THR A 160 -31.88 7.83 -12.34
N PRO A 161 -31.78 8.79 -13.30
CA PRO A 161 -30.78 9.85 -13.26
C PRO A 161 -30.82 10.71 -11.98
N GLY A 162 -31.99 10.85 -11.34
CA GLY A 162 -32.14 11.60 -10.09
C GLY A 162 -31.49 10.91 -8.89
N GLU A 163 -31.63 9.59 -8.79
CA GLU A 163 -31.02 8.78 -7.74
C GLU A 163 -29.49 8.71 -7.91
N VAL A 164 -29.01 8.48 -9.14
CA VAL A 164 -27.57 8.53 -9.48
C VAL A 164 -26.97 9.88 -9.07
N TYR A 165 -27.64 10.98 -9.40
CA TYR A 165 -27.21 12.32 -9.00
C TYR A 165 -27.14 12.47 -7.48
N ASN A 166 -28.20 12.13 -6.74
CA ASN A 166 -28.23 12.27 -5.28
C ASN A 166 -27.09 11.48 -4.61
N LYS A 167 -26.93 10.19 -4.96
CA LYS A 167 -25.85 9.36 -4.41
C LYS A 167 -24.45 9.86 -4.78
N ALA A 168 -24.28 10.38 -6.00
CA ALA A 168 -23.02 10.97 -6.43
C ALA A 168 -22.67 12.25 -5.65
N ILE A 169 -23.67 13.05 -5.24
CA ILE A 169 -23.43 14.20 -4.36
C ILE A 169 -23.08 13.73 -2.94
N ASP A 170 -23.70 12.66 -2.42
CA ASP A 170 -23.38 12.11 -1.11
C ASP A 170 -21.92 11.61 -1.01
N MET A 171 -21.32 11.12 -2.12
CA MET A 171 -19.88 10.80 -2.17
C MET A 171 -18.97 11.99 -1.81
N ARG A 172 -19.45 13.25 -1.87
CA ARG A 172 -18.70 14.42 -1.42
C ARG A 172 -18.39 14.37 0.08
N ASN A 173 -19.28 13.75 0.87
CA ASN A 173 -19.19 13.66 2.32
C ASN A 173 -18.32 12.49 2.81
N LEU A 174 -17.88 11.61 1.91
CA LEU A 174 -16.92 10.56 2.23
C LEU A 174 -15.59 11.17 2.68
N ASN A 175 -15.01 10.65 3.75
CA ASN A 175 -13.78 11.18 4.34
C ASN A 175 -12.54 10.70 3.55
N LYS A 176 -12.31 11.35 2.40
CA LYS A 176 -11.36 10.99 1.34
C LYS A 176 -9.97 10.64 1.87
N PHE A 177 -9.64 9.35 1.85
CA PHE A 177 -8.36 8.76 2.24
C PHE A 177 -7.93 9.07 3.69
N ALA A 178 -8.89 9.25 4.59
CA ALA A 178 -8.63 9.67 5.97
C ALA A 178 -7.70 8.72 6.74
N THR A 179 -7.88 7.41 6.58
CA THR A 179 -7.05 6.36 7.20
C THR A 179 -5.58 6.50 6.81
N VAL A 180 -5.33 6.75 5.52
CA VAL A 180 -3.98 6.91 4.95
C VAL A 180 -3.37 8.24 5.40
N LYS A 181 -4.14 9.34 5.36
CA LYS A 181 -3.72 10.66 5.87
C LYS A 181 -3.34 10.65 7.35
N ALA A 182 -4.13 9.98 8.18
CA ALA A 182 -3.81 9.78 9.60
C ALA A 182 -2.50 9.01 9.77
N SER A 183 -2.34 7.91 9.02
CA SER A 183 -1.12 7.10 9.03
C SER A 183 0.13 7.88 8.58
N ILE A 184 0.02 8.69 7.52
CA ILE A 184 1.09 9.58 7.04
C ILE A 184 1.48 10.56 8.14
N ARG A 185 0.51 11.30 8.69
CA ARG A 185 0.74 12.28 9.76
C ARG A 185 1.47 11.65 10.94
N GLN A 186 0.99 10.50 11.39
CA GLN A 186 1.60 9.77 12.50
C GLN A 186 3.05 9.35 12.21
N ILE A 187 3.35 8.92 10.98
CA ILE A 187 4.71 8.59 10.53
C ILE A 187 5.58 9.87 10.50
N SER A 188 5.08 10.98 9.97
CA SER A 188 5.78 12.27 9.98
C SER A 188 6.10 12.75 11.40
N GLU A 189 5.16 12.61 12.35
CA GLU A 189 5.39 12.93 13.77
C GLU A 189 6.48 12.04 14.40
N LEU A 190 6.65 10.78 13.97
CA LEU A 190 7.78 9.94 14.40
C LEU A 190 9.10 10.30 13.68
N GLU A 191 9.06 10.63 12.40
CA GLU A 191 10.26 11.07 11.67
C GLU A 191 10.83 12.38 12.25
N GLU A 192 9.96 13.29 12.71
CA GLU A 192 10.34 14.50 13.45
C GLU A 192 10.93 14.13 14.83
N LEU A 193 10.32 13.19 15.55
CA LEU A 193 10.83 12.68 16.82
C LEU A 193 12.26 12.12 16.67
N CYS A 194 12.46 11.21 15.72
CA CYS A 194 13.75 10.57 15.44
C CYS A 194 14.81 11.57 14.94
N ALA A 195 14.43 12.66 14.27
CA ALA A 195 15.37 13.70 13.84
C ALA A 195 16.07 14.43 15.01
N SER A 196 15.56 14.29 16.25
CA SER A 196 16.20 14.80 17.46
C SER A 196 17.14 13.80 18.18
N LEU A 197 17.19 12.55 17.69
CA LEU A 197 17.95 11.44 18.26
C LEU A 197 19.20 11.15 17.42
N SER A 198 20.16 10.40 17.97
CA SER A 198 21.24 9.83 17.16
C SER A 198 20.75 8.73 16.21
N ASP A 199 21.55 8.37 15.21
CA ASP A 199 21.25 7.28 14.26
C ASP A 199 20.95 5.95 14.95
N ASP A 200 21.76 5.58 15.96
CA ASP A 200 21.61 4.31 16.68
C ASP A 200 20.36 4.32 17.60
N GLU A 201 20.03 5.44 18.25
CA GLU A 201 18.76 5.60 18.98
C GLU A 201 17.55 5.55 18.03
N SER A 202 17.61 6.24 16.89
CA SER A 202 16.56 6.26 15.87
C SER A 202 16.28 4.85 15.33
N ARG A 203 17.33 4.06 15.06
CA ARG A 203 17.21 2.64 14.67
C ARG A 203 16.50 1.81 15.72
N VAL A 204 16.78 2.03 17.01
CA VAL A 204 16.07 1.35 18.11
C VAL A 204 14.59 1.72 18.13
N VAL A 205 14.24 3.00 18.01
CA VAL A 205 12.85 3.46 17.99
C VAL A 205 12.08 2.84 16.80
N TRP A 206 12.66 2.84 15.60
CA TRP A 206 12.06 2.20 14.42
C TRP A 206 11.92 0.68 14.58
N TYR A 207 12.91 0.03 15.17
CA TYR A 207 12.86 -1.41 15.46
C TYR A 207 11.74 -1.74 16.45
N MET A 208 11.65 -0.99 17.55
CA MET A 208 10.59 -1.13 18.55
C MET A 208 9.21 -0.90 17.92
N ARG A 209 9.03 0.14 17.11
CA ARG A 209 7.78 0.39 16.37
C ARG A 209 7.39 -0.86 15.57
N SER A 210 8.30 -1.36 14.74
CA SER A 210 8.07 -2.54 13.89
C SER A 210 7.76 -3.81 14.68
N ALA A 211 8.41 -4.02 15.82
CA ALA A 211 8.17 -5.18 16.69
C ALA A 211 6.82 -5.10 17.43
N LEU A 212 6.49 -3.94 17.98
CA LEU A 212 5.34 -3.75 18.86
C LEU A 212 4.01 -3.61 18.11
N THR A 213 4.01 -3.06 16.88
CA THR A 213 2.79 -2.93 16.06
C THR A 213 2.50 -4.14 15.17
N ASN A 214 3.41 -5.12 15.07
CA ASN A 214 3.23 -6.30 14.23
C ASN A 214 2.47 -7.42 14.96
N SER A 215 1.21 -7.65 14.60
CA SER A 215 0.32 -8.66 15.22
C SER A 215 0.76 -10.12 15.04
N ASN A 216 1.68 -10.42 14.12
CA ASN A 216 2.20 -11.78 13.94
C ASN A 216 3.31 -12.14 14.93
N ILE A 217 3.97 -11.16 15.54
CA ILE A 217 5.02 -11.38 16.54
C ILE A 217 4.38 -11.75 17.88
N ALA A 218 4.90 -12.79 18.54
CA ALA A 218 4.40 -13.34 19.79
C ALA A 218 2.90 -13.74 19.75
N ARG A 219 2.40 -14.12 18.57
CA ARG A 219 1.00 -14.55 18.40
C ARG A 219 0.73 -15.78 19.26
N GLY A 220 -0.29 -15.71 20.11
CA GLY A 220 -0.65 -16.77 21.07
C GLY A 220 -0.06 -16.62 22.49
N TYR A 221 0.90 -15.71 22.71
CA TYR A 221 1.46 -15.45 24.04
C TYR A 221 0.65 -14.46 24.90
N GLY A 222 -0.43 -13.90 24.34
CA GLY A 222 -1.30 -12.93 25.02
C GLY A 222 -0.72 -11.52 25.16
N TYR A 223 0.46 -11.24 24.57
CA TYR A 223 1.09 -9.92 24.65
C TYR A 223 0.35 -8.87 23.82
N SER A 224 0.30 -7.64 24.35
CA SER A 224 -0.30 -6.48 23.69
C SER A 224 0.36 -6.24 22.32
N THR A 225 -0.46 -5.94 21.32
CA THR A 225 0.00 -5.40 20.03
C THR A 225 -0.47 -3.96 19.97
N TYR A 226 0.48 -3.04 19.81
CA TYR A 226 0.18 -1.60 19.78
C TYR A 226 -0.47 -1.24 18.44
N SER A 227 -1.48 -0.37 18.47
CA SER A 227 -1.77 0.43 17.29
C SER A 227 -0.60 1.41 17.06
N ASN A 228 -0.49 1.90 15.84
CA ASN A 228 0.39 3.03 15.52
C ASN A 228 0.17 4.19 16.52
N ASP A 229 -1.07 4.67 16.68
CA ASP A 229 -1.43 5.75 17.61
C ASP A 229 -0.96 5.51 19.05
N SER A 230 -1.16 4.31 19.59
CA SER A 230 -0.75 3.97 20.95
C SER A 230 0.77 3.95 21.11
N PHE A 231 1.49 3.47 20.08
CA PHE A 231 2.96 3.51 20.08
C PHE A 231 3.48 4.96 20.04
N TYR A 232 2.96 5.79 19.13
CA TYR A 232 3.38 7.18 19.02
C TYR A 232 3.03 7.99 20.27
N SER A 233 1.86 7.78 20.86
CA SER A 233 1.47 8.41 22.13
C SER A 233 2.41 8.00 23.28
N LEU A 234 2.80 6.73 23.35
CA LEU A 234 3.76 6.24 24.36
C LEU A 234 5.12 6.94 24.23
N PHE A 235 5.68 7.01 23.02
CA PHE A 235 7.01 7.61 22.80
C PHE A 235 6.98 9.14 22.94
N LYS A 236 6.01 9.81 22.33
CA LYS A 236 5.88 11.28 22.35
C LYS A 236 5.72 11.83 23.77
N ASN A 237 4.91 11.17 24.60
CA ASN A 237 4.65 11.61 25.97
C ASN A 237 5.84 11.37 26.93
N ASN A 238 6.81 10.51 26.56
CA ASN A 238 7.92 10.11 27.42
C ASN A 238 9.31 10.44 26.83
N LEU A 239 9.41 11.18 25.71
CA LEU A 239 10.69 11.51 25.06
C LEU A 239 11.71 12.21 25.98
N ASN A 240 11.20 13.10 26.84
CA ASN A 240 12.01 13.84 27.81
C ASN A 240 12.17 13.09 29.14
N ASP A 241 11.53 11.93 29.31
CA ASP A 241 11.74 11.07 30.48
C ASP A 241 13.08 10.32 30.31
N ALA A 242 13.97 10.48 31.30
CA ALA A 242 15.27 9.79 31.32
C ALA A 242 15.11 8.26 31.21
N ARG A 243 14.00 7.72 31.71
CA ARG A 243 13.68 6.29 31.66
C ARG A 243 13.46 5.78 30.24
N LEU A 244 12.89 6.58 29.33
CA LEU A 244 12.75 6.17 27.93
C LEU A 244 14.12 6.13 27.25
N LYS A 245 14.99 7.10 27.55
CA LYS A 245 16.38 7.13 27.05
C LYS A 245 17.19 5.95 27.55
N GLU A 246 17.01 5.54 28.80
CA GLU A 246 17.64 4.35 29.38
C GLU A 246 17.16 3.05 28.69
N ILE A 247 15.85 2.90 28.46
CA ILE A 247 15.29 1.78 27.69
C ILE A 247 15.89 1.75 26.28
N ILE A 248 15.91 2.88 25.57
CA ILE A 248 16.50 2.98 24.22
C ILE A 248 17.99 2.60 24.27
N GLY A 249 18.75 3.17 25.21
CA GLY A 249 20.18 2.95 25.39
C GLY A 249 20.56 1.48 25.61
N PHE A 250 19.79 0.76 26.44
CA PHE A 250 19.95 -0.70 26.58
C PHE A 250 19.77 -1.43 25.24
N HIS A 251 18.72 -1.08 24.50
CA HIS A 251 18.38 -1.75 23.24
C HIS A 251 19.29 -1.40 22.05
N ILE A 252 20.12 -0.34 22.12
CA ILE A 252 21.12 0.01 21.09
C ILE A 252 22.04 -1.17 20.78
N VAL A 253 22.61 -1.81 21.80
CA VAL A 253 23.62 -2.88 21.61
C VAL A 253 23.03 -4.06 20.83
N HIS A 254 21.78 -4.42 21.12
CA HIS A 254 21.06 -5.51 20.45
C HIS A 254 20.69 -5.15 19.00
N VAL A 255 20.14 -3.96 18.77
CA VAL A 255 19.69 -3.53 17.44
C VAL A 255 20.89 -3.28 16.51
N LYS A 256 21.98 -2.73 17.04
CA LYS A 256 23.24 -2.55 16.30
C LYS A 256 23.85 -3.87 15.87
N ALA A 257 24.01 -4.83 16.79
CA ALA A 257 24.55 -6.15 16.46
C ALA A 257 23.69 -6.89 15.42
N LEU A 258 22.36 -6.73 15.46
CA LEU A 258 21.45 -7.24 14.43
C LEU A 258 21.72 -6.63 13.05
N TYR A 259 21.75 -5.30 12.94
CA TYR A 259 21.97 -4.64 11.65
C TYR A 259 23.37 -4.91 11.07
N GLU A 260 24.40 -5.00 11.91
CA GLU A 260 25.74 -5.43 11.48
C GLU A 260 25.71 -6.87 10.92
N ALA A 261 24.98 -7.79 11.55
CA ALA A 261 24.81 -9.16 11.04
C ALA A 261 24.01 -9.17 9.71
N GLU A 262 22.93 -8.40 9.60
CA GLU A 262 22.15 -8.28 8.36
C GLU A 262 23.00 -7.73 7.19
N ALA A 263 23.88 -6.77 7.47
CA ALA A 263 24.80 -6.21 6.50
C ALA A 263 25.81 -7.26 6.00
N VAL A 264 26.58 -7.90 6.88
CA VAL A 264 27.60 -8.89 6.49
C VAL A 264 26.99 -10.07 5.73
N ILE A 265 25.82 -10.58 6.16
CA ILE A 265 25.16 -11.70 5.49
C ILE A 265 24.74 -11.35 4.05
N LYS A 266 24.47 -10.07 3.75
CA LYS A 266 24.09 -9.64 2.39
C LYS A 266 25.18 -9.94 1.36
N ASP A 267 26.45 -9.88 1.77
CA ASP A 267 27.63 -9.91 0.91
C ASP A 267 28.16 -11.33 0.62
N ILE A 268 27.63 -12.35 1.32
CA ILE A 268 27.93 -13.78 1.06
C ILE A 268 27.46 -14.15 -0.35
N LYS A 269 28.37 -14.66 -1.19
CA LYS A 269 28.08 -15.02 -2.59
C LYS A 269 27.31 -16.34 -2.67
N LYS A 270 27.67 -17.34 -1.85
CA LYS A 270 27.04 -18.66 -1.87
C LYS A 270 25.65 -18.62 -1.26
N GLU A 271 24.64 -18.53 -2.14
CA GLU A 271 23.24 -18.35 -1.76
C GLU A 271 22.74 -19.33 -0.68
N GLY A 272 23.09 -20.61 -0.75
CA GLY A 272 22.67 -21.59 0.26
C GLY A 272 23.16 -21.26 1.68
N LEU A 273 24.40 -20.78 1.83
CA LEU A 273 24.95 -20.35 3.12
C LEU A 273 24.31 -19.04 3.58
N ARG A 274 24.15 -18.09 2.66
CA ARG A 274 23.45 -16.82 2.90
C ARG A 274 22.03 -17.04 3.42
N LEU A 275 21.26 -17.92 2.79
CA LEU A 275 19.89 -18.25 3.20
C LEU A 275 19.85 -18.97 4.55
N ALA A 276 20.79 -19.89 4.83
CA ALA A 276 20.89 -20.55 6.12
C ALA A 276 21.17 -19.56 7.26
N LEU A 277 22.09 -18.61 7.06
CA LEU A 277 22.38 -17.55 8.04
C LEU A 277 21.22 -16.55 8.19
N LYS A 278 20.55 -16.16 7.10
CA LYS A 278 19.30 -15.37 7.18
C LYS A 278 18.21 -16.10 7.99
N GLY A 279 18.08 -17.42 7.84
CA GLY A 279 17.16 -18.23 8.63
C GLY A 279 17.51 -18.22 10.13
N ARG A 280 18.77 -18.48 10.48
CA ARG A 280 19.27 -18.40 11.87
C ARG A 280 19.06 -17.01 12.48
N LEU A 281 19.39 -15.96 11.74
CA LEU A 281 19.20 -14.57 12.19
C LEU A 281 17.72 -14.25 12.37
N GLY A 282 16.85 -14.70 11.47
CA GLY A 282 15.40 -14.52 11.56
C GLY A 282 14.79 -15.14 12.82
N VAL A 283 15.26 -16.30 13.25
CA VAL A 283 14.85 -16.93 14.52
C VAL A 283 15.24 -16.07 15.72
N GLN A 284 16.50 -15.61 15.77
CA GLN A 284 16.97 -14.75 16.88
C GLN A 284 16.27 -13.38 16.89
N LYS A 285 16.05 -12.79 15.71
CA LYS A 285 15.31 -11.54 15.51
C LYS A 285 13.86 -11.68 15.99
N TYR A 286 13.20 -12.80 15.69
CA TYR A 286 11.85 -13.08 16.18
C TYR A 286 11.81 -13.23 17.71
N GLY A 287 12.76 -13.97 18.30
CA GLY A 287 12.90 -14.11 19.76
C GLY A 287 13.06 -12.76 20.46
N TYR A 288 14.00 -11.93 19.99
CA TYR A 288 14.22 -10.57 20.51
C TYR A 288 12.98 -9.68 20.36
N SER A 289 12.25 -9.77 19.24
CA SER A 289 11.03 -9.00 19.01
C SER A 289 9.87 -9.47 19.91
N SER A 290 9.80 -10.77 20.20
CA SER A 290 8.85 -11.34 21.15
C SER A 290 9.15 -10.87 22.58
N GLU A 291 10.42 -10.70 22.93
CA GLU A 291 10.85 -10.17 24.22
C GLU A 291 10.51 -8.68 24.37
N LEU A 292 10.71 -7.86 23.33
CA LEU A 292 10.20 -6.48 23.30
C LEU A 292 8.69 -6.43 23.55
N LYS A 293 7.90 -7.31 22.90
CA LYS A 293 6.47 -7.41 23.19
C LYS A 293 6.18 -7.81 24.63
N ARG A 294 6.94 -8.74 25.21
CA ARG A 294 6.81 -9.10 26.62
C ARG A 294 7.03 -7.88 27.52
N ILE A 295 8.09 -7.11 27.29
CA ILE A 295 8.47 -5.91 28.06
C ILE A 295 7.39 -4.82 27.95
N PHE A 296 6.92 -4.52 26.74
CA PHE A 296 5.97 -3.44 26.48
C PHE A 296 4.49 -3.84 26.62
N SER A 297 4.18 -5.10 26.95
CA SER A 297 2.80 -5.56 27.17
C SER A 297 2.04 -4.91 28.35
N PRO A 298 2.66 -4.43 29.45
CA PRO A 298 1.96 -3.74 30.53
C PRO A 298 1.27 -2.44 30.10
N PHE A 299 0.32 -1.97 30.90
CA PHE A 299 -0.56 -0.84 30.54
C PHE A 299 -0.02 0.54 30.97
N SER A 300 1.00 0.61 31.83
CA SER A 300 1.60 1.88 32.27
C SER A 300 3.10 1.93 31.98
N PHE A 301 3.61 3.14 31.72
CA PHE A 301 5.02 3.35 31.42
C PHE A 301 5.94 2.93 32.57
N ASP A 302 5.53 3.15 33.83
CA ASP A 302 6.27 2.68 35.01
C ASP A 302 6.46 1.16 35.02
N GLN A 303 5.43 0.40 34.65
CA GLN A 303 5.51 -1.07 34.54
C GLN A 303 6.39 -1.52 33.37
N ILE A 304 6.33 -0.80 32.23
CA ILE A 304 7.19 -1.06 31.07
C ILE A 304 8.66 -0.82 31.45
N TYR A 305 8.96 0.30 32.11
CA TYR A 305 10.30 0.64 32.58
C TYR A 305 10.85 -0.39 33.57
N ASN A 306 10.12 -0.68 34.66
CA ASN A 306 10.57 -1.67 35.65
C ASN A 306 10.83 -3.02 34.98
N LYS A 307 9.97 -3.45 34.04
CA LYS A 307 10.13 -4.70 33.31
C LYS A 307 11.29 -4.70 32.31
N ALA A 308 11.64 -3.54 31.74
CA ALA A 308 12.81 -3.38 30.89
C ALA A 308 14.10 -3.49 31.71
N ILE A 309 14.15 -2.83 32.87
CA ILE A 309 15.28 -2.93 33.83
C ILE A 309 15.41 -4.35 34.38
N ASP A 310 14.32 -4.99 34.79
CA ASP A 310 14.30 -6.39 35.22
C ASP A 310 14.77 -7.33 34.10
N SER A 311 14.38 -7.05 32.85
CA SER A 311 14.84 -7.86 31.72
C SER A 311 16.33 -7.69 31.46
N ASN A 312 16.86 -6.47 31.52
CA ASN A 312 18.29 -6.17 31.41
C ASN A 312 19.09 -6.89 32.52
N ALA A 313 18.62 -6.81 33.77
CA ALA A 313 19.28 -7.45 34.92
C ALA A 313 19.28 -9.00 34.86
N ASN A 314 18.28 -9.60 34.20
CA ASN A 314 18.07 -11.06 34.20
C ASN A 314 18.26 -11.74 32.82
N SER A 315 18.72 -11.04 31.78
CA SER A 315 18.76 -11.61 30.42
C SER A 315 19.89 -12.63 30.22
N ASN A 316 19.60 -13.89 30.53
CA ASN A 316 20.35 -15.04 29.98
C ASN A 316 20.23 -15.11 28.44
N THR A 317 19.28 -14.41 27.83
CA THR A 317 19.13 -14.22 26.38
C THR A 317 19.91 -13.00 25.90
N ASN A 318 21.24 -13.10 25.82
CA ASN A 318 22.05 -12.07 25.19
C ASN A 318 21.90 -12.11 23.66
N SER A 319 20.78 -11.58 23.14
CA SER A 319 20.52 -11.55 21.69
C SER A 319 21.62 -10.81 20.92
N ALA A 320 22.28 -9.81 21.52
CA ALA A 320 23.40 -9.12 20.89
C ALA A 320 24.61 -10.05 20.67
N ALA A 321 24.90 -10.95 21.62
CA ALA A 321 25.94 -11.97 21.46
C ALA A 321 25.56 -13.00 20.37
N GLU A 322 24.31 -13.44 20.30
CA GLU A 322 23.87 -14.36 19.23
C GLU A 322 23.89 -13.70 17.85
N PHE A 323 23.49 -12.43 17.72
CA PHE A 323 23.66 -11.66 16.49
C PHE A 323 25.14 -11.49 16.12
N THR A 324 26.00 -11.20 17.10
CA THR A 324 27.46 -11.07 16.91
C THR A 324 28.10 -12.39 16.48
N LYS A 325 27.68 -13.52 17.05
CA LYS A 325 28.11 -14.85 16.64
C LYS A 325 27.71 -15.15 15.19
N ILE A 326 26.46 -14.86 14.83
CA ILE A 326 25.97 -15.01 13.45
C ILE A 326 26.72 -14.09 12.48
N LYS A 327 27.10 -12.88 12.90
CA LYS A 327 27.96 -11.97 12.12
C LYS A 327 29.36 -12.56 11.91
N ASN A 328 29.97 -13.13 12.95
CA ASN A 328 31.30 -13.74 12.86
C ASN A 328 31.29 -14.98 11.94
N ASP A 329 30.31 -15.88 12.10
CA ASP A 329 30.10 -17.01 11.19
C ASP A 329 29.97 -16.56 9.72
N ALA A 330 29.37 -15.38 9.48
CA ALA A 330 29.23 -14.79 8.16
C ALA A 330 30.56 -14.22 7.61
N LEU A 331 31.38 -13.60 8.46
CA LEU A 331 32.73 -13.13 8.11
C LEU A 331 33.66 -14.30 7.74
N ASP A 332 33.64 -15.39 8.50
CA ASP A 332 34.45 -16.58 8.25
C ASP A 332 34.13 -17.21 6.88
N ILE A 333 32.84 -17.23 6.50
CA ILE A 333 32.40 -17.66 5.17
C ILE A 333 32.92 -16.72 4.07
N ILE A 334 32.90 -15.41 4.28
CA ILE A 334 33.40 -14.43 3.30
C ILE A 334 34.92 -14.55 3.14
N ALA A 335 35.68 -14.79 4.21
CA ALA A 335 37.12 -15.04 4.15
C ALA A 335 37.42 -16.30 3.32
N ALA A 336 36.72 -17.40 3.60
CA ALA A 336 36.83 -18.65 2.83
C ALA A 336 36.43 -18.46 1.34
N GLU A 337 35.43 -17.65 1.02
CA GLU A 337 35.05 -17.29 -0.36
C GLU A 337 36.10 -16.41 -1.08
N GLN A 338 37.04 -15.81 -0.34
CA GLN A 338 38.14 -14.99 -0.87
C GLN A 338 39.48 -15.74 -0.94
N GLY A 339 39.56 -16.96 -0.43
CA GLY A 339 40.79 -17.77 -0.41
C GLY A 339 41.78 -17.38 0.69
N ASN A 340 41.36 -16.60 1.69
CA ASN A 340 42.08 -16.45 2.96
C ASN A 340 41.52 -17.46 3.97
N PRO A 341 42.26 -18.52 4.32
CA PRO A 341 41.83 -19.54 5.29
C PRO A 341 41.91 -19.05 6.74
#